data_AF-A0A1M6Q792-F1
#
_entry.id   AF-A0A1M6Q792-F1
#
_cell.length_a   1.000
_cell.length_b   1.000
_cell.length_c   1.000
_cell.angle_alpha   90.00
_cell.angle_beta   90.00
_cell.angle_gamma   90.00
#
_symmetry.space_group_name_H-M   'P 1'
#
loop_
_entity.id
_entity.type
_entity.pdbx_description
1 polymer ?
#
loop_
_entity_poly.entity_id
_entity_poly.type
_entity_poly.pdbx_seq_one_letter_code
_entity_poly.pdbx_strand_id
1 'polypeptide(L)' 'MRKKKSNKVYSQEVIDTQHVFTEDNKVFIKKKTSVRSNPKEEWSPIKFTWVSVANVQDSLVLE' A
#
# COMPACT_ATOMS: atom_id res chain seq x y z
N MET A 1 -34.49 -32.12 12.58
CA MET A 1 -33.41 -31.55 11.72
C MET A 1 -32.72 -30.42 12.48
N ARG A 2 -31.44 -30.57 12.87
CA ARG A 2 -30.71 -29.54 13.64
C ARG A 2 -30.20 -28.45 12.68
N LYS A 3 -30.68 -27.21 12.83
CA LYS A 3 -30.20 -26.06 12.07
C LYS A 3 -28.76 -25.75 12.49
N LYS A 4 -27.79 -25.96 11.60
CA LYS A 4 -26.40 -25.51 11.79
C LYS A 4 -26.41 -23.97 11.82
N LYS A 5 -26.08 -23.39 12.97
CA LYS A 5 -25.78 -21.95 13.05
C LYS A 5 -24.46 -21.73 12.30
N SER A 6 -24.47 -20.97 11.22
CA SER A 6 -23.23 -20.54 10.57
C SER A 6 -22.53 -19.55 11.50
N ASN A 7 -21.39 -19.97 12.06
CA ASN A 7 -20.50 -19.02 12.71
C ASN A 7 -20.02 -18.06 11.63
N LYS A 8 -20.38 -16.78 11.77
CA LYS A 8 -19.94 -15.71 10.88
C LYS A 8 -18.44 -15.54 11.12
N VAL A 9 -17.62 -16.17 10.28
CA VAL A 9 -16.18 -15.95 10.26
C VAL A 9 -16.00 -14.53 9.74
N TYR A 10 -15.65 -13.60 10.62
CA TYR A 10 -15.12 -12.32 10.20
C TYR A 10 -13.82 -12.64 9.48
N SER A 11 -13.85 -12.62 8.16
CA SER A 11 -12.64 -12.64 7.35
C SER A 11 -11.76 -11.51 7.87
N GLN A 12 -10.61 -11.84 8.46
CA GLN A 12 -9.59 -10.85 8.76
C GLN A 12 -9.28 -10.17 7.43
N GLU A 13 -9.62 -8.88 7.34
CA GLU A 13 -9.23 -8.08 6.19
C GLU A 13 -7.71 -8.17 6.09
N VAL A 14 -7.24 -8.83 5.04
CA VAL A 14 -5.80 -9.01 4.83
C VAL A 14 -5.27 -7.63 4.46
N ILE A 15 -4.46 -7.04 5.33
CA ILE A 15 -3.78 -5.78 5.03
C ILE A 15 -2.72 -6.08 3.98
N ASP A 16 -2.98 -5.60 2.77
CA ASP A 16 -2.10 -5.84 1.63
C ASP A 16 -0.99 -4.79 1.58
N THR A 17 0.22 -5.14 2.05
CA THR A 17 1.36 -4.20 2.16
C THR A 17 2.14 -4.06 0.86
N GLN A 18 2.60 -2.85 0.52
CA GLN A 18 3.39 -2.59 -0.69
C GLN A 18 4.81 -2.15 -0.33
N HIS A 19 5.79 -2.57 -1.13
CA HIS A 19 7.18 -2.18 -0.92
C HIS A 19 7.49 -0.94 -1.77
N VAL A 20 8.13 0.04 -1.16
CA VAL A 20 8.55 1.29 -1.80
C VAL A 20 10.01 1.58 -1.51
N PHE A 21 10.70 2.20 -2.46
CA PHE A 21 12.02 2.80 -2.24
C PHE A 21 12.12 4.15 -2.96
N THR A 22 13.14 4.93 -2.59
CA THR A 22 13.38 6.26 -3.15
C THR A 22 14.80 6.37 -3.69
N GLU A 23 14.95 6.90 -4.89
CA GLU A 23 16.25 7.15 -5.54
C GLU A 23 16.10 8.37 -6.47
N ASP A 24 17.09 9.27 -6.49
CA ASP A 24 17.12 10.47 -7.36
C ASP A 24 15.83 11.30 -7.36
N ASN A 25 15.28 11.60 -6.17
CA ASN A 25 14.01 12.31 -5.99
C ASN A 25 12.77 11.63 -6.61
N LYS A 26 12.88 10.37 -7.01
CA LYS A 26 11.77 9.54 -7.51
C LYS A 26 11.41 8.49 -6.48
N VAL A 27 10.13 8.12 -6.46
CA VAL A 27 9.62 7.03 -5.63
C VAL A 27 9.26 5.87 -6.54
N PHE A 28 9.67 4.68 -6.16
CA PHE A 28 9.44 3.45 -6.90
C PHE A 28 8.62 2.48 -6.06
N ILE A 29 7.71 1.76 -6.70
CA ILE A 29 6.85 0.76 -6.06
C ILE A 29 7.11 -0.62 -6.66
N LYS A 30 7.16 -1.64 -5.81
CA LYS A 30 7.33 -3.02 -6.25
C LYS A 30 6.01 -3.54 -6.78
N LYS A 31 5.98 -3.96 -8.05
CA LYS A 31 4.81 -4.65 -8.58
C LYS A 31 4.63 -5.98 -7.87
N LYS A 32 3.41 -6.24 -7.41
CA LYS A 32 3.00 -7.57 -6.96
C LYS A 32 2.78 -8.43 -8.19
N THR A 33 3.80 -9.14 -8.62
CA THR A 33 3.64 -10.13 -9.69
C THR A 33 2.74 -11.23 -9.15
N SER A 34 1.62 -11.48 -9.85
CA SER A 34 0.81 -12.66 -9.56
C SER A 34 1.70 -13.90 -9.69
N VAL A 35 1.53 -14.86 -8.78
CA VAL A 35 2.36 -16.07 -8.57
C VAL A 35 2.67 -16.88 -9.85
N ARG A 36 2.02 -16.59 -10.99
CA ARG A 36 2.15 -17.31 -12.26
C ARG A 36 3.13 -16.71 -13.27
N SER A 37 3.61 -15.48 -13.11
CA SER A 37 4.56 -14.88 -14.04
C SER A 37 5.90 -14.63 -13.34
N ASN A 38 6.97 -15.17 -13.90
CA ASN A 38 8.38 -15.02 -13.53
C ASN A 38 8.65 -13.84 -12.55
N PRO A 39 9.19 -14.09 -11.33
CA PRO A 39 9.33 -13.09 -10.28
C PRO A 39 10.54 -12.17 -10.54
N LYS A 40 10.63 -11.57 -11.73
CA LYS A 40 11.54 -10.45 -11.91
C LYS A 40 10.96 -9.33 -11.06
N GLU A 41 11.76 -8.87 -10.10
CA GLU A 41 11.40 -7.74 -9.25
C GLU A 41 11.25 -6.50 -10.13
N GLU A 42 10.03 -6.25 -10.57
CA GLU A 42 9.72 -5.12 -11.42
C GLU A 42 9.32 -3.93 -10.53
N TRP A 43 10.16 -2.91 -10.57
CA TRP A 43 9.93 -1.64 -9.90
C TRP A 43 9.40 -0.63 -10.91
N SER A 44 8.42 0.18 -10.50
CA SER A 44 7.83 1.21 -11.36
C SER A 44 7.81 2.55 -10.65
N PRO A 45 8.19 3.65 -11.34
CA PRO A 45 8.12 4.98 -10.75
C PRO A 45 6.66 5.37 -10.53
N ILE A 46 6.38 6.03 -9.42
CA ILE A 46 5.06 6.59 -9.12
C ILE A 46 5.10 8.11 -9.17
N LYS A 47 3.95 8.72 -9.46
CA LYS A 47 3.77 10.17 -9.33
C LYS A 47 3.75 10.50 -7.84
N PHE A 48 4.87 10.99 -7.35
CA PHE A 48 5.04 11.44 -5.98
C PHE A 48 5.69 12.82 -5.99
N THR A 49 5.27 13.69 -5.08
CA THR A 49 5.79 15.06 -4.96
C THR A 49 6.29 15.25 -3.54
N TRP A 50 7.56 15.60 -3.42
CA TRP A 50 8.13 16.02 -2.14
C TRP A 50 7.61 17.41 -1.80
N VAL A 51 7.16 17.57 -0.56
CA VAL A 51 6.73 18.86 -0.03
C VAL A 51 7.65 19.21 1.13
N SER A 52 8.07 20.47 1.21
CA SER A 52 8.85 20.98 2.34
C SER A 52 8.03 20.86 3.62
N VAL A 53 8.66 20.43 4.71
CA VAL A 53 8.01 20.33 6.04
C VAL A 53 7.44 21.69 6.45
N ALA A 54 8.12 22.80 6.13
CA ALA A 54 7.63 24.14 6.41
C ALA A 54 6.26 24.42 5.77
N ASN A 55 6.05 23.97 4.53
CA ASN A 55 4.79 24.15 3.81
C ASN A 55 3.67 23.23 4.34
N VAL A 56 4.03 22.13 5.00
CA VAL A 56 3.06 21.20 5.60
C VAL A 56 2.57 21.73 6.96
N GLN A 57 3.43 22.41 7.72
CA GLN A 57 3.06 22.97 9.02
C GLN A 57 1.91 23.98 8.93
N ASP A 58 1.85 24.77 7.86
CA ASP A 58 0.75 25.70 7.59
C ASP A 58 -0.60 25.00 7.37
N SER A 59 -0.59 23.75 6.90
CA SER A 59 -1.80 22.95 6.61
C SER A 59 -2.20 22.01 7.75
N LEU A 60 -1.38 21.88 8.80
CA LEU A 60 -1.61 20.99 9.95
C LEU A 60 -2.17 21.74 11.17
N VAL A 61 -2.50 23.02 11.03
CA VAL A 61 -3.26 23.74 12.05
C VAL A 61 -4.66 23.14 12.08
N LEU A 62 -4.88 22.21 13.03
CA LEU A 62 -6.21 21.78 13.43
C LEU A 62 -6.94 23.02 14.00
N GLU A 63 -8.02 23.45 13.32
CA GLU A 63 -9.02 24.34 13.95
C GLU A 63 -9.63 23.70 15.20
#